data_AF-A0A9J6GTU3-F1
#
_entry.id   AF-A0A9J6GTU3-F1
#
_cell.length_a   1.000
_cell.length_b   1.000
_cell.length_c   1.000
_cell.angle_alpha   90.00
_cell.angle_beta   90.00
_cell.angle_gamma   90.00
#
_symmetry.space_group_name_H-M   'P 1'
#
loop_
_entity.id
_entity.type
_entity.pdbx_description
1 polymer ?
#
loop_
_entity_poly.entity_id
_entity_poly.type
_entity_poly.pdbx_seq_one_letter_code
_entity_poly.pdbx_strand_id
1 'polypeptide(L)'
;MAAVNASTKRIIWKFPQHAPTCAVVGDSHTKHLPHALRPVKPGLPAFISQPGARIDDVGGLLDFVPRGVSLLVLHVGTNDIARTSAETAIQRYRTLLHHIKAERPDIGSIFVSLVLPRGPNERLHQPNLRRVGIINQEAHTFNCRLVDLCNEMAGVFYLNHAMQHFSPRMVLAADGLHPNFTGVSLLSWNLYNLLLRIRKPQIGDWRDHALPRVTVQPPPTSPDVPCMNSLHMDDTAYPTCPSATSQLQPVIPSFAQVVSNSPSASSREPAPSPVARPNVHQRLTAGSARTTVTPQKGDAASADSTWKPSETPCSVLSGAINKKTPKAT
;
A
#
# COMPACT_ATOMS: atom_id res chain seq x y z
N MET A 1 -8.02 18.20 32.22
CA MET A 1 -7.42 18.04 30.86
C MET A 1 -7.29 16.55 30.60
N ALA A 2 -8.09 15.98 29.71
CA ALA A 2 -8.02 14.56 29.40
C ALA A 2 -6.78 14.29 28.54
N ALA A 3 -5.88 13.43 29.01
CA ALA A 3 -4.77 12.93 28.22
C ALA A 3 -5.36 12.17 27.02
N VAL A 4 -5.27 12.76 25.83
CA VAL A 4 -5.54 12.05 24.59
C VAL A 4 -4.48 10.97 24.50
N ASN A 5 -4.86 9.73 24.80
CA ASN A 5 -4.04 8.56 24.53
C ASN A 5 -3.76 8.56 23.03
N ALA A 6 -2.58 9.07 22.65
CA ALA A 6 -2.08 8.98 21.30
C ALA A 6 -1.87 7.48 21.03
N SER A 7 -2.90 6.83 20.50
CA SER A 7 -2.83 5.45 20.04
C SER A 7 -1.65 5.36 19.08
N THR A 8 -0.56 4.77 19.53
CA THR A 8 0.67 4.61 18.75
C THR A 8 0.29 3.78 17.53
N LYS A 9 0.19 4.44 16.37
CA LYS A 9 -0.14 3.76 15.12
C LYS A 9 0.93 2.70 14.88
N ARG A 10 0.52 1.44 14.80
CA ARG A 10 1.44 0.31 14.58
C ARG A 10 1.90 0.30 13.13
N ILE A 11 3.19 0.57 12.91
CA ILE A 11 3.84 0.38 11.61
C ILE A 11 4.19 -1.11 11.47
N ILE A 12 3.92 -1.67 10.29
CA ILE A 12 4.24 -3.05 9.94
C ILE A 12 5.25 -3.00 8.81
N TRP A 13 6.45 -3.53 9.03
CA TRP A 13 7.46 -3.66 7.99
C TRP A 13 7.83 -5.12 7.75
N LYS A 14 8.15 -5.44 6.50
CA LYS A 14 8.72 -6.73 6.09
C LYS A 14 9.81 -6.49 5.06
N PHE A 15 11.03 -6.88 5.41
CA PHE A 15 12.18 -6.81 4.52
C PHE A 15 12.48 -8.19 3.92
N PRO A 16 12.88 -8.26 2.64
CA PRO A 16 13.48 -9.46 2.09
C PRO A 16 14.84 -9.74 2.72
N GLN A 17 15.35 -10.97 2.55
CA GLN A 17 16.69 -11.36 3.03
C GLN A 17 17.83 -10.65 2.30
N HIS A 18 17.61 -10.24 1.05
CA HIS A 18 18.57 -9.47 0.26
C HIS A 18 18.26 -7.97 0.32
N ALA A 19 19.25 -7.11 0.10
CA ALA A 19 19.03 -5.66 0.04
C ALA A 19 17.96 -5.32 -1.03
N PRO A 20 16.83 -4.70 -0.65
CA PRO A 20 15.76 -4.40 -1.59
C PRO A 20 16.12 -3.20 -2.47
N THR A 21 15.91 -3.31 -3.78
CA THR A 21 15.99 -2.18 -4.72
C THR A 21 14.64 -1.46 -4.90
N CYS A 22 13.59 -2.01 -4.31
CA CYS A 22 12.22 -1.53 -4.40
C CYS A 22 11.58 -1.49 -3.01
N ALA A 23 10.74 -0.49 -2.74
CA ALA A 23 9.89 -0.45 -1.57
C ALA A 23 8.42 -0.17 -1.95
N VAL A 24 7.50 -0.73 -1.17
CA VAL A 24 6.06 -0.44 -1.21
C VAL A 24 5.69 0.20 0.11
N VAL A 25 5.26 1.45 0.06
CA VAL A 25 4.74 2.20 1.20
C VAL A 25 3.24 2.35 1.03
N GLY A 26 2.47 1.96 2.04
CA GLY A 26 1.02 2.06 1.95
C GLY A 26 0.26 1.98 3.25
N ASP A 27 -1.05 1.89 3.11
CA ASP A 27 -1.97 1.75 4.23
C ASP A 27 -2.31 0.26 4.53
N SER A 28 -3.47 0.02 5.15
CA SER A 28 -3.95 -1.33 5.48
C SER A 28 -4.18 -2.23 4.26
N HIS A 29 -4.26 -1.70 3.04
CA HIS A 29 -4.39 -2.51 1.82
C HIS A 29 -3.09 -3.23 1.47
N THR A 30 -1.94 -2.65 1.82
CA THR A 30 -0.62 -3.21 1.46
C THR A 30 -0.09 -4.24 2.45
N LYS A 31 -0.63 -4.28 3.67
CA LYS A 31 -0.10 -5.09 4.80
C LYS A 31 0.05 -6.59 4.49
N HIS A 32 -0.81 -7.10 3.60
CA HIS A 32 -0.91 -8.53 3.28
C HIS A 32 -0.24 -8.94 1.96
N LEU A 33 0.16 -7.98 1.11
CA LEU A 33 0.85 -8.26 -0.16
C LEU A 33 2.11 -9.14 0.00
N PRO A 34 2.95 -8.98 1.05
CA PRO A 34 4.13 -9.83 1.23
C PRO A 34 3.82 -11.33 1.32
N HIS A 35 2.61 -11.70 1.72
CA HIS A 35 2.22 -13.11 1.85
C HIS A 35 1.97 -13.77 0.50
N ALA A 36 1.44 -13.02 -0.48
CA ALA A 36 1.12 -13.53 -1.80
C ALA A 36 2.33 -13.55 -2.76
N LEU A 37 3.44 -12.89 -2.41
CA LEU A 37 4.67 -12.83 -3.22
C LEU A 37 5.73 -13.88 -2.85
N ARG A 38 5.40 -14.89 -2.03
CA ARG A 38 6.33 -15.94 -1.59
C ARG A 38 6.38 -17.14 -2.56
N PRO A 39 7.53 -17.83 -2.73
CA PRO A 39 8.71 -17.78 -1.85
C PRO A 39 9.88 -16.93 -2.37
N VAL A 40 10.63 -16.39 -1.40
CA VAL A 40 11.97 -15.77 -1.43
C VAL A 40 12.65 -15.72 -2.80
N LYS A 41 12.26 -14.77 -3.66
CA LYS A 41 13.03 -14.45 -4.87
C LYS A 41 13.88 -13.20 -4.61
N PRO A 42 15.14 -13.16 -5.08
CA PRO A 42 15.92 -11.94 -5.07
C PRO A 42 15.17 -10.76 -5.68
N GLY A 43 15.29 -9.61 -5.01
CA GLY A 43 14.66 -8.35 -5.42
C GLY A 43 13.19 -8.18 -5.01
N LEU A 44 12.62 -9.01 -4.14
CA LEU A 44 11.31 -8.67 -3.57
C LEU A 44 11.33 -7.26 -2.94
N PRO A 45 10.21 -6.50 -2.98
CA PRO A 45 10.19 -5.19 -2.35
C PRO A 45 10.30 -5.27 -0.83
N ALA A 46 10.84 -4.22 -0.22
CA ALA A 46 10.52 -3.90 1.17
C ALA A 46 9.05 -3.47 1.26
N PHE A 47 8.32 -3.93 2.27
CA PHE A 47 6.94 -3.48 2.49
C PHE A 47 6.86 -2.72 3.80
N ILE A 48 6.36 -1.50 3.75
CA ILE A 48 6.15 -0.61 4.89
C ILE A 48 4.68 -0.19 4.87
N SER A 49 3.90 -0.71 5.82
CA SER A 49 2.45 -0.50 5.86
C SER A 49 2.02 0.05 7.21
N GLN A 50 1.20 1.09 7.21
CA GLN A 50 0.57 1.61 8.42
C GLN A 50 -0.96 1.64 8.26
N PRO A 51 -1.72 0.83 9.00
CA PRO A 51 -3.18 0.88 8.96
C PRO A 51 -3.73 2.27 9.24
N GLY A 52 -4.65 2.74 8.38
CA GLY A 52 -5.23 4.08 8.48
C GLY A 52 -4.29 5.21 8.09
N ALA A 53 -3.13 4.92 7.49
CA ALA A 53 -2.23 5.95 6.98
C ALA A 53 -2.92 6.83 5.92
N ARG A 54 -2.68 8.12 6.05
CA ARG A 54 -3.01 9.16 5.09
C ARG A 54 -1.77 9.57 4.32
N ILE A 55 -1.96 10.38 3.29
CA ILE A 55 -0.88 10.94 2.48
C ILE A 55 0.16 11.66 3.36
N ASP A 56 -0.29 12.47 4.31
CA ASP A 56 0.60 13.22 5.22
C ASP A 56 1.40 12.30 6.17
N ASP A 57 0.93 11.08 6.42
CA ASP A 57 1.66 10.12 7.27
C ASP A 57 2.86 9.50 6.53
N VAL A 58 2.93 9.59 5.18
CA VAL A 58 3.96 8.93 4.38
C VAL A 58 5.36 9.43 4.70
N GLY A 59 5.54 10.72 5.02
CA GLY A 59 6.85 11.28 5.37
C GLY A 59 7.56 10.46 6.46
N GLY A 60 6.87 10.17 7.57
CA GLY A 60 7.41 9.32 8.63
C GLY A 60 7.54 7.84 8.27
N LEU A 61 6.83 7.35 7.23
CA LEU A 61 7.03 5.99 6.72
C LEU A 61 8.28 5.86 5.85
N LEU A 62 8.74 6.96 5.23
CA LEU A 62 9.96 6.96 4.41
C LEU A 62 11.22 6.73 5.24
N ASP A 63 11.19 7.05 6.52
CA ASP A 63 12.30 6.77 7.46
C ASP A 63 12.57 5.27 7.59
N PHE A 64 11.57 4.43 7.31
CA PHE A 64 11.68 2.97 7.33
C PHE A 64 12.04 2.39 5.95
N VAL A 65 12.11 3.22 4.90
CA VAL A 65 12.52 2.77 3.56
C VAL A 65 14.04 2.67 3.49
N PRO A 66 14.61 1.48 3.24
CA PRO A 66 16.07 1.28 3.23
C PRO A 66 16.77 2.22 2.25
N ARG A 67 18.02 2.56 2.56
CA ARG A 67 18.91 3.25 1.60
C ARG A 67 19.23 2.31 0.44
N GLY A 68 19.39 2.87 -0.76
CA GLY A 68 19.65 2.11 -1.98
C GLY A 68 18.39 1.58 -2.68
N VAL A 69 17.20 1.85 -2.12
CA VAL A 69 15.93 1.69 -2.84
C VAL A 69 15.88 2.74 -3.94
N SER A 70 15.84 2.30 -5.21
CA SER A 70 15.75 3.19 -6.37
C SER A 70 14.33 3.29 -6.93
N LEU A 71 13.43 2.40 -6.50
CA LEU A 71 12.03 2.37 -6.89
C LEU A 71 11.11 2.39 -5.67
N LEU A 72 10.15 3.31 -5.65
CA LEU A 72 9.14 3.41 -4.62
C LEU A 72 7.74 3.22 -5.22
N VAL A 73 6.91 2.40 -4.58
CA VAL A 73 5.48 2.28 -4.88
C VAL A 73 4.70 2.86 -3.71
N LEU A 74 3.86 3.85 -3.97
CA LEU A 74 2.96 4.48 -3.00
C LEU A 74 1.55 3.93 -3.19
N HIS A 75 0.96 3.37 -2.14
CA HIS A 75 -0.45 2.96 -2.11
C HIS A 75 -1.12 3.55 -0.86
N VAL A 76 -1.44 4.84 -0.96
CA VAL A 76 -2.16 5.61 0.07
C VAL A 76 -3.18 6.52 -0.59
N GLY A 77 -4.13 7.02 0.19
CA GLY A 77 -5.10 8.02 -0.26
C GLY A 77 -6.55 7.63 0.01
N THR A 78 -6.87 6.33 0.16
CA THR A 78 -8.25 5.91 0.46
C THR A 78 -8.76 6.55 1.76
N ASN A 79 -7.90 6.69 2.77
CA ASN A 79 -8.25 7.32 4.06
C ASN A 79 -8.42 8.84 3.95
N ASP A 80 -7.75 9.50 3.01
CA ASP A 80 -7.92 10.93 2.73
C ASP A 80 -9.24 11.16 2.01
N ILE A 81 -9.53 10.39 0.95
CA ILE A 81 -10.78 10.47 0.19
C ILE A 81 -12.01 10.18 1.07
N ALA A 82 -11.87 9.31 2.07
CA ALA A 82 -12.95 9.06 3.02
C ALA A 82 -13.25 10.23 3.99
N ARG A 83 -12.40 11.25 4.04
CA ARG A 83 -12.43 12.35 5.04
C ARG A 83 -12.44 13.75 4.42
N THR A 84 -11.92 13.90 3.22
CA THR A 84 -11.76 15.17 2.51
C THR A 84 -12.12 15.00 1.03
N SER A 85 -12.12 16.10 0.27
CA SER A 85 -12.31 16.05 -1.18
C SER A 85 -11.10 15.48 -1.91
N ALA A 86 -11.34 15.01 -3.14
CA ALA A 86 -10.31 14.63 -4.11
C ALA A 86 -9.28 15.74 -4.32
N GLU A 87 -9.72 16.99 -4.41
CA GLU A 87 -8.83 18.13 -4.63
C GLU A 87 -7.84 18.34 -3.48
N THR A 88 -8.33 18.25 -2.25
CA THR A 88 -7.48 18.36 -1.06
C THR A 88 -6.44 17.24 -1.04
N ALA A 89 -6.87 16.01 -1.38
CA ALA A 89 -5.98 14.85 -1.43
C ALA A 89 -4.92 14.99 -2.54
N ILE A 90 -5.27 15.52 -3.71
CA ILE A 90 -4.31 15.77 -4.81
C ILE A 90 -3.26 16.80 -4.41
N GLN A 91 -3.66 17.89 -3.77
CA GLN A 91 -2.70 18.91 -3.33
C GLN A 91 -1.72 18.36 -2.27
N ARG A 92 -2.19 17.50 -1.37
CA ARG A 92 -1.33 16.77 -0.44
C ARG A 92 -0.36 15.84 -1.17
N TYR A 93 -0.84 15.11 -2.17
CA TYR A 93 0.02 14.22 -2.96
C TYR A 93 1.11 14.99 -3.72
N ARG A 94 0.78 16.13 -4.33
CA ARG A 94 1.75 17.01 -4.98
C ARG A 94 2.85 17.42 -4.00
N THR A 95 2.46 17.89 -2.82
CA THR A 95 3.40 18.26 -1.74
C THR A 95 4.28 17.10 -1.33
N LEU A 96 3.70 15.92 -1.12
CA LEU A 96 4.41 14.69 -0.77
C LEU A 96 5.45 14.30 -1.84
N LEU A 97 5.08 14.33 -3.12
CA LEU A 97 5.98 13.93 -4.21
C LEU A 97 7.17 14.88 -4.35
N HIS A 98 6.97 16.19 -4.17
CA HIS A 98 8.06 17.16 -4.11
C HIS A 98 8.99 16.88 -2.92
N HIS A 99 8.41 16.60 -1.75
CA HIS A 99 9.17 16.28 -0.55
C HIS A 99 10.01 15.00 -0.72
N ILE A 100 9.44 13.91 -1.26
CA ILE A 100 10.16 12.67 -1.54
C ILE A 100 11.35 12.94 -2.45
N LYS A 101 11.16 13.68 -3.54
CA LYS A 101 12.26 13.98 -4.48
C LYS A 101 13.37 14.82 -3.88
N ALA A 102 13.04 15.71 -2.94
CA ALA A 102 14.02 16.52 -2.24
C ALA A 102 14.83 15.70 -1.21
N GLU A 103 14.14 14.91 -0.37
CA GLU A 103 14.75 14.18 0.75
C GLU A 103 15.36 12.83 0.35
N ARG A 104 14.84 12.22 -0.72
CA ARG A 104 15.22 10.88 -1.21
C ARG A 104 15.58 10.92 -2.70
N PRO A 105 16.63 11.68 -3.10
CA PRO A 105 17.09 11.72 -4.48
C PRO A 105 17.62 10.37 -4.99
N ASP A 106 17.88 9.41 -4.09
CA ASP A 106 18.21 8.02 -4.43
C ASP A 106 17.05 7.27 -5.09
N ILE A 107 15.81 7.70 -4.87
CA ILE A 107 14.60 7.10 -5.46
C ILE A 107 14.37 7.71 -6.84
N GLY A 108 14.89 7.05 -7.88
CA GLY A 108 14.78 7.49 -9.27
C GLY A 108 13.37 7.33 -9.88
N SER A 109 12.58 6.37 -9.39
CA SER A 109 11.24 6.08 -9.90
C SER A 109 10.21 5.97 -8.78
N ILE A 110 9.11 6.71 -8.88
CA ILE A 110 7.99 6.68 -7.94
C ILE A 110 6.73 6.23 -8.69
N PHE A 111 6.14 5.12 -8.29
CA PHE A 111 4.84 4.65 -8.79
C PHE A 111 3.75 4.99 -7.80
N VAL A 112 2.77 5.78 -8.21
CA VAL A 112 1.61 6.12 -7.38
C VAL A 112 0.43 5.26 -7.79
N SER A 113 -0.01 4.43 -6.86
CA SER A 113 -1.11 3.51 -7.05
C SER A 113 -2.45 4.23 -6.91
N LEU A 114 -3.41 3.83 -7.74
CA LEU A 114 -4.78 4.34 -7.67
C LEU A 114 -5.47 3.97 -6.35
N VAL A 115 -6.45 4.78 -5.95
CA VAL A 115 -7.37 4.48 -4.86
C VAL A 115 -8.43 3.51 -5.38
N LEU A 116 -8.46 2.30 -4.80
CA LEU A 116 -9.42 1.26 -5.17
C LEU A 116 -10.86 1.68 -4.79
N PRO A 117 -11.88 1.29 -5.58
CA PRO A 117 -13.25 1.44 -5.16
C PRO A 117 -13.54 0.72 -3.85
N ARG A 118 -14.50 1.24 -3.10
CA ARG A 118 -15.09 0.61 -1.93
C ARG A 118 -16.41 -0.06 -2.29
N GLY A 119 -16.72 -1.12 -1.56
CA GLY A 119 -18.01 -1.79 -1.58
C GLY A 119 -18.85 -1.40 -0.35
N PRO A 120 -20.14 -1.80 -0.34
CA PRO A 120 -20.96 -1.76 0.86
C PRO A 120 -20.32 -2.57 1.99
N ASN A 121 -20.45 -2.11 3.22
CA ASN A 121 -20.03 -2.88 4.39
C ASN A 121 -21.17 -3.82 4.79
N GLU A 122 -21.01 -5.10 4.48
CA GLU A 122 -21.96 -6.18 4.75
C GLU A 122 -22.06 -6.54 6.24
N ARG A 123 -21.13 -6.03 7.07
CA ARG A 123 -21.17 -6.22 8.53
C ARG A 123 -22.08 -5.22 9.23
N LEU A 124 -22.54 -4.17 8.54
CA LEU A 124 -23.46 -3.20 9.10
C LEU A 124 -24.90 -3.67 8.92
N HIS A 125 -25.74 -3.45 9.93
CA HIS A 125 -27.18 -3.75 9.86
C HIS A 125 -27.93 -2.93 8.80
N GLN A 126 -27.34 -1.81 8.36
CA GLN A 126 -27.87 -0.98 7.27
C GLN A 126 -26.79 -0.76 6.21
N PRO A 127 -27.12 -0.95 4.93
CA PRO A 127 -26.15 -0.80 3.84
C PRO A 127 -25.75 0.68 3.70
N ASN A 128 -24.45 0.95 3.75
CA ASN A 128 -23.86 2.29 3.66
C ASN A 128 -23.72 2.79 2.19
N LEU A 129 -24.64 2.40 1.31
CA LEU A 129 -24.56 2.59 -0.14
C LEU A 129 -24.33 4.05 -0.55
N ARG A 130 -25.13 4.98 -0.02
CA ARG A 130 -25.01 6.40 -0.33
C ARG A 130 -23.61 6.94 0.00
N ARG A 131 -23.08 6.57 1.17
CA ARG A 131 -21.75 7.00 1.60
C ARG A 131 -20.65 6.40 0.72
N VAL A 132 -20.79 5.13 0.37
CA VAL A 132 -19.86 4.44 -0.54
C VAL A 132 -19.87 5.07 -1.93
N GLY A 133 -21.04 5.42 -2.45
CA GLY A 133 -21.19 6.12 -3.74
C GLY A 133 -20.44 7.46 -3.76
N ILE A 134 -20.60 8.28 -2.72
CA ILE A 134 -19.87 9.55 -2.58
C ILE A 134 -18.35 9.31 -2.53
N ILE A 135 -17.89 8.37 -1.72
CA ILE A 135 -16.45 8.05 -1.61
C ILE A 135 -15.89 7.55 -2.94
N ASN A 136 -16.63 6.70 -3.67
CA ASN A 136 -16.19 6.19 -4.96
C ASN A 136 -16.18 7.27 -6.04
N GLN A 137 -17.11 8.22 -6.00
CA GLN A 137 -17.09 9.39 -6.90
C GLN A 137 -15.83 10.24 -6.64
N GLU A 138 -15.54 10.55 -5.39
CA GLU A 138 -14.32 11.28 -5.01
C GLU A 138 -13.05 10.49 -5.37
N ALA A 139 -13.05 9.16 -5.17
CA ALA A 139 -11.94 8.30 -5.56
C ALA A 139 -11.72 8.29 -7.09
N HIS A 140 -12.79 8.28 -7.88
CA HIS A 140 -12.71 8.39 -9.33
C HIS A 140 -12.12 9.75 -9.75
N THR A 141 -12.65 10.86 -9.24
CA THR A 141 -12.13 12.20 -9.51
C THR A 141 -10.66 12.33 -9.10
N PHE A 142 -10.30 11.80 -7.92
CA PHE A 142 -8.93 11.75 -7.44
C PHE A 142 -8.03 10.97 -8.40
N ASN A 143 -8.41 9.75 -8.78
CA ASN A 143 -7.62 8.90 -9.66
C ASN A 143 -7.38 9.56 -11.03
N CYS A 144 -8.37 10.24 -11.60
CA CYS A 144 -8.18 10.92 -12.88
C CYS A 144 -7.19 12.09 -12.74
N ARG A 145 -7.31 12.93 -11.71
CA ARG A 145 -6.34 14.01 -11.44
C ARG A 145 -4.95 13.48 -11.08
N LEU A 146 -4.87 12.30 -10.48
CA LEU A 146 -3.60 11.68 -10.12
C LEU A 146 -2.79 11.27 -11.35
N VAL A 147 -3.46 10.86 -12.44
CA VAL A 147 -2.82 10.63 -13.74
C VAL A 147 -2.14 11.90 -14.25
N ASP A 148 -2.88 13.02 -14.25
CA ASP A 148 -2.36 14.32 -14.70
C ASP A 148 -1.14 14.73 -13.88
N LEU A 149 -1.24 14.65 -12.55
CA LEU A 149 -0.13 14.95 -11.64
C LEU A 149 1.10 14.06 -11.89
N CYS A 150 0.92 12.77 -12.15
CA CYS A 150 2.05 11.88 -12.48
C CYS A 150 2.71 12.29 -13.81
N ASN A 151 1.93 12.70 -14.80
CA ASN A 151 2.45 13.14 -16.10
C ASN A 151 3.21 14.47 -16.04
N GLU A 152 2.85 15.35 -15.10
CA GLU A 152 3.54 16.62 -14.82
C GLU A 152 4.94 16.41 -14.22
N MET A 153 5.20 15.29 -13.55
CA MET A 153 6.41 15.09 -12.73
C MET A 153 7.33 14.00 -13.30
N ALA A 154 8.52 14.37 -13.77
CA ALA A 154 9.51 13.41 -14.30
C ALA A 154 9.88 12.30 -13.29
N GLY A 155 9.90 11.03 -13.71
CA GLY A 155 10.20 9.91 -12.81
C GLY A 155 9.05 9.53 -11.86
N VAL A 156 7.87 10.12 -12.02
CA VAL A 156 6.64 9.71 -11.33
C VAL A 156 5.72 9.03 -12.34
N PHE A 157 5.14 7.91 -11.95
CA PHE A 157 4.32 7.05 -12.81
C PHE A 157 3.03 6.66 -12.11
N TYR A 158 1.94 6.62 -12.87
CA TYR A 158 0.66 6.14 -12.35
C TYR A 158 0.58 4.61 -12.45
N LEU A 159 0.19 3.94 -11.36
CA LEU A 159 0.02 2.49 -11.29
C LEU A 159 -1.45 2.13 -11.22
N ASN A 160 -1.99 1.71 -12.36
CA ASN A 160 -3.38 1.28 -12.46
C ASN A 160 -3.56 -0.20 -12.06
N HIS A 161 -4.27 -0.45 -10.96
CA HIS A 161 -4.66 -1.80 -10.55
C HIS A 161 -6.05 -2.23 -11.04
N ALA A 162 -6.84 -1.32 -11.59
CA ALA A 162 -8.17 -1.60 -12.11
C ALA A 162 -8.01 -2.30 -13.46
N MET A 163 -8.07 -3.63 -13.44
CA MET A 163 -8.27 -4.43 -14.64
C MET A 163 -9.74 -4.31 -15.07
N GLN A 164 -10.04 -4.59 -16.34
CA GLN A 164 -11.40 -4.56 -16.92
C GLN A 164 -12.43 -5.42 -16.14
N HIS A 165 -11.99 -6.24 -15.19
CA HIS A 165 -12.83 -7.11 -14.36
C HIS A 165 -12.69 -6.86 -12.85
N PHE A 166 -12.24 -5.67 -12.43
CA PHE A 166 -12.22 -5.33 -11.00
C PHE A 166 -13.65 -5.14 -10.49
N SER A 167 -14.26 -6.22 -9.99
CA SER A 167 -15.54 -6.18 -9.29
C SER A 167 -15.30 -6.06 -7.78
N PRO A 168 -15.68 -4.94 -7.13
CA PRO A 168 -15.51 -4.76 -5.69
C PRO A 168 -16.06 -5.94 -4.87
N ARG A 169 -17.18 -6.53 -5.30
CA ARG A 169 -17.79 -7.71 -4.64
C ARG A 169 -16.89 -8.93 -4.62
N MET A 170 -16.06 -9.13 -5.65
CA MET A 170 -15.18 -10.30 -5.74
C MET A 170 -13.85 -10.13 -5.01
N VAL A 171 -13.38 -8.91 -4.87
CA VAL A 171 -12.00 -8.62 -4.44
C VAL A 171 -11.91 -7.92 -3.09
N LEU A 172 -13.02 -7.40 -2.56
CA LEU A 172 -13.08 -6.82 -1.23
C LEU A 172 -13.60 -7.84 -0.21
N ALA A 173 -13.24 -7.63 1.05
CA ALA A 173 -13.79 -8.33 2.18
C ALA A 173 -15.19 -7.80 2.51
N ALA A 174 -15.89 -8.48 3.42
CA ALA A 174 -17.23 -8.10 3.89
C ALA A 174 -17.31 -6.69 4.52
N ASP A 175 -16.18 -6.06 4.88
CA ASP A 175 -16.19 -4.66 5.34
C ASP A 175 -16.28 -3.62 4.21
N GLY A 176 -16.25 -4.07 2.96
CA GLY A 176 -16.34 -3.22 1.77
C GLY A 176 -15.14 -2.29 1.58
N LEU A 177 -14.05 -2.47 2.32
CA LEU A 177 -12.87 -1.61 2.24
C LEU A 177 -11.61 -2.41 1.94
N HIS A 178 -11.33 -3.42 2.76
CA HIS A 178 -10.08 -4.15 2.67
C HIS A 178 -10.15 -5.20 1.56
N PRO A 179 -9.07 -5.45 0.82
CA PRO A 179 -9.02 -6.55 -0.11
C PRO A 179 -9.15 -7.89 0.63
N ASN A 180 -9.96 -8.80 0.08
CA ASN A 180 -10.00 -10.20 0.51
C ASN A 180 -8.78 -10.97 -0.06
N PHE A 181 -8.74 -12.29 0.11
CA PHE A 181 -7.65 -13.11 -0.43
C PHE A 181 -7.44 -12.94 -1.94
N THR A 182 -8.53 -12.94 -2.71
CA THR A 182 -8.51 -12.72 -4.17
C THR A 182 -7.97 -11.34 -4.51
N GLY A 183 -8.45 -10.30 -3.82
CA GLY A 183 -7.98 -8.92 -4.01
C GLY A 183 -6.50 -8.75 -3.70
N VAL A 184 -6.02 -9.31 -2.58
CA VAL A 184 -4.59 -9.29 -2.22
C VAL A 184 -3.75 -10.00 -3.27
N SER A 185 -4.23 -11.14 -3.78
CA SER A 185 -3.54 -11.91 -4.83
C SER A 185 -3.44 -11.13 -6.14
N LEU A 186 -4.53 -10.48 -6.56
CA LEU A 186 -4.58 -9.64 -7.75
C LEU A 186 -3.63 -8.44 -7.65
N LEU A 187 -3.66 -7.71 -6.53
CA LEU A 187 -2.76 -6.58 -6.29
C LEU A 187 -1.30 -7.01 -6.30
N SER A 188 -1.00 -8.15 -5.68
CA SER A 188 0.35 -8.72 -5.63
C SER A 188 0.83 -9.16 -7.01
N TRP A 189 -0.04 -9.77 -7.82
CA TRP A 189 0.25 -10.15 -9.21
C TRP A 189 0.57 -8.92 -10.07
N ASN A 190 -0.23 -7.87 -9.95
CA ASN A 190 0.00 -6.61 -10.68
C ASN A 190 1.34 -5.97 -10.29
N LEU A 191 1.65 -5.94 -8.99
CA LEU A 191 2.95 -5.46 -8.50
C LEU A 191 4.10 -6.34 -9.02
N TYR A 192 3.95 -7.67 -8.99
CA TYR A 192 4.97 -8.58 -9.51
C TYR A 192 5.25 -8.35 -11.00
N ASN A 193 4.21 -8.20 -11.82
CA ASN A 193 4.35 -7.93 -13.26
C ASN A 193 5.02 -6.59 -13.53
N LEU A 194 4.70 -5.55 -12.75
CA LEU A 194 5.41 -4.27 -12.80
C LEU A 194 6.92 -4.48 -12.57
N LEU A 195 7.28 -5.19 -11.50
CA LEU A 195 8.67 -5.41 -11.14
C LEU A 195 9.43 -6.26 -12.18
N LEU A 196 8.77 -7.25 -12.78
CA LEU A 196 9.36 -8.05 -13.86
C LEU A 196 9.69 -7.21 -15.08
N ARG A 197 8.78 -6.32 -15.50
CA ARG A 197 8.96 -5.44 -16.66
C ARG A 197 10.12 -4.47 -16.46
N ILE A 198 10.21 -3.88 -15.27
CA ILE A 198 11.30 -2.94 -14.94
C ILE A 198 12.66 -3.63 -14.96
N ARG A 199 12.76 -4.90 -14.56
CA ARG A 199 14.02 -5.66 -14.62
C ARG A 199 14.41 -6.14 -16.00
N LYS A 200 13.44 -6.27 -16.90
CA LYS A 200 13.66 -6.78 -18.26
C LYS A 200 13.14 -5.76 -19.27
N PRO A 201 13.87 -4.66 -19.51
CA PRO A 201 13.43 -3.58 -20.41
C PRO A 201 13.26 -4.01 -21.88
N GLN A 202 13.66 -5.24 -22.24
CA GLN A 202 13.62 -5.74 -23.62
C GLN A 202 12.25 -6.27 -24.09
N ILE A 203 11.19 -6.14 -23.29
CA ILE A 203 9.82 -6.52 -23.67
C ILE A 203 8.95 -5.26 -23.69
N GLY A 204 9.03 -4.49 -24.79
CA GLY A 204 8.16 -3.33 -25.06
C GLY A 204 8.38 -2.14 -24.12
N ASP A 205 8.06 -0.94 -24.60
CA ASP A 205 8.18 0.28 -23.79
C ASP A 205 7.16 0.20 -22.63
N TRP A 206 7.63 0.30 -21.38
CA TRP A 206 6.75 0.23 -20.20
C TRP A 206 5.67 1.33 -20.19
N ARG A 207 5.87 2.34 -21.04
CA ARG A 207 4.92 3.40 -21.39
C ARG A 207 3.61 2.91 -22.01
N ASP A 208 3.50 1.65 -22.43
CA ASP A 208 2.25 1.11 -22.98
C ASP A 208 1.15 0.89 -21.91
N HIS A 209 1.49 1.01 -20.62
CA HIS A 209 0.52 0.98 -19.51
C HIS A 209 0.42 2.29 -18.74
N ALA A 210 1.41 3.18 -18.88
CA ALA A 210 1.15 4.58 -18.64
C ALA A 210 0.21 5.03 -19.76
N LEU A 211 -0.83 5.79 -19.46
CA LEU A 211 -1.64 6.31 -20.55
C LEU A 211 -0.70 7.09 -21.49
N PRO A 212 -0.75 6.87 -22.82
CA PRO A 212 0.08 7.62 -23.75
C PRO A 212 -0.10 9.10 -23.44
N ARG A 213 1.00 9.87 -23.42
CA ARG A 213 0.95 11.33 -23.24
C ARG A 213 -0.07 11.87 -24.24
N VAL A 214 -1.23 12.26 -23.75
CA VAL A 214 -2.24 12.89 -24.58
C VAL A 214 -1.69 14.27 -24.92
N THR A 215 -1.27 14.44 -26.17
CA THR A 215 -1.17 15.79 -26.74
C THR A 215 -2.60 16.31 -26.77
N VAL A 216 -2.96 17.16 -25.80
CA VAL A 216 -4.30 17.74 -25.71
C VAL A 216 -4.50 18.59 -26.96
N GLN A 217 -5.21 18.06 -27.95
CA GLN A 217 -5.83 18.92 -28.97
C GLN A 217 -6.93 19.72 -28.28
N PRO A 218 -6.98 21.05 -28.47
CA PRO A 218 -8.05 21.86 -27.90
C PRO A 218 -9.41 21.35 -28.40
N PRO A 219 -10.45 21.36 -27.55
CA PRO A 219 -11.74 20.82 -27.91
C PRO A 219 -12.34 21.59 -29.10
N PRO A 220 -12.97 20.90 -30.07
CA PRO A 220 -13.76 21.57 -31.08
C PRO A 220 -14.93 22.29 -30.40
N THR A 221 -15.06 23.58 -30.67
CA THR A 221 -16.17 24.41 -30.22
C THR A 221 -17.45 23.99 -30.94
N SER A 222 -18.31 23.21 -30.29
CA SER A 222 -19.72 23.06 -30.68
C SER A 222 -20.60 23.09 -29.43
N PRO A 223 -21.67 23.90 -29.41
CA PRO A 223 -22.66 23.86 -28.36
C PRO A 223 -23.68 22.73 -28.63
N ASP A 224 -24.45 22.41 -27.58
CA ASP A 224 -25.69 21.63 -27.55
C ASP A 224 -25.60 20.10 -27.42
N VAL A 225 -25.59 19.63 -26.16
CA VAL A 225 -26.17 18.33 -25.77
C VAL A 225 -26.92 18.48 -24.44
N PRO A 226 -28.18 18.00 -24.34
CA PRO A 226 -29.01 18.18 -23.15
C PRO A 226 -28.67 17.22 -22.01
N CYS A 227 -28.89 17.70 -20.79
CA CYS A 227 -28.63 17.03 -19.52
C CYS A 227 -29.63 15.88 -19.28
N MET A 228 -29.14 14.64 -19.20
CA MET A 228 -29.93 13.46 -18.82
C MET A 228 -29.66 13.10 -17.35
N ASN A 229 -30.68 13.29 -16.51
CA ASN A 229 -30.75 12.81 -15.12
C ASN A 229 -31.39 11.41 -15.09
N SER A 230 -30.63 10.36 -14.78
CA SER A 230 -31.14 9.15 -14.12
C SER A 230 -29.97 8.26 -13.65
N LEU A 231 -29.73 8.19 -12.34
CA LEU A 231 -28.73 7.31 -11.73
C LEU A 231 -29.37 5.96 -11.42
N HIS A 232 -29.39 5.06 -12.40
CA HIS A 232 -29.39 3.62 -12.15
C HIS A 232 -27.91 3.19 -12.14
N MET A 233 -27.36 2.89 -10.96
CA MET A 233 -26.04 2.27 -10.87
C MET A 233 -26.19 0.78 -11.16
N ASP A 234 -26.06 0.40 -12.43
CA ASP A 234 -25.82 -0.99 -12.80
C ASP A 234 -24.49 -1.47 -12.21
N ASP A 235 -24.54 -2.62 -11.56
CA ASP A 235 -23.50 -3.26 -10.73
C ASP A 235 -22.23 -3.71 -11.50
N THR A 236 -22.05 -3.34 -12.78
CA THR A 236 -21.23 -4.15 -13.70
C THR A 236 -19.88 -3.57 -14.13
N ALA A 237 -19.58 -2.28 -13.92
CA ALA A 237 -18.23 -1.77 -14.21
C ALA A 237 -17.89 -0.51 -13.39
N TYR A 238 -16.70 -0.50 -12.79
CA TYR A 238 -16.13 0.75 -12.28
C TYR A 238 -15.82 1.66 -13.48
N PRO A 239 -16.27 2.93 -13.49
CA PRO A 239 -15.95 3.84 -14.58
C PRO A 239 -14.42 4.00 -14.64
N THR A 240 -13.81 3.45 -15.69
CA THR A 240 -12.42 3.71 -16.00
C THR A 240 -12.30 5.18 -16.35
N CYS A 241 -11.35 5.90 -15.75
CA CYS A 241 -11.04 7.26 -16.18
C CYS A 241 -10.86 7.25 -17.71
N PRO A 242 -11.53 8.15 -18.45
CA PRO A 242 -11.43 8.20 -19.89
C PRO A 242 -9.97 8.37 -20.26
N SER A 243 -9.38 7.26 -20.65
CA SER A 243 -8.09 7.17 -21.27
C SER A 243 -8.36 7.41 -22.74
N ALA A 244 -7.65 8.34 -23.38
CA ALA A 244 -7.74 8.51 -24.83
C ALA A 244 -7.62 7.13 -25.49
N THR A 245 -8.63 6.77 -26.29
CA THR A 245 -8.74 5.46 -26.94
C THR A 245 -7.51 5.23 -27.81
N SER A 246 -6.61 4.34 -27.37
CA SER A 246 -5.57 3.77 -28.22
C SER A 246 -5.79 2.27 -28.25
N GLN A 247 -6.14 1.76 -29.44
CA GLN A 247 -6.37 0.34 -29.69
C GLN A 247 -5.04 -0.41 -29.71
N LEU A 248 -4.61 -0.92 -28.56
CA LEU A 248 -3.73 -2.08 -28.50
C LEU A 248 -4.19 -2.95 -27.32
N GLN A 249 -4.91 -4.02 -27.63
CA GLN A 249 -5.24 -5.05 -26.65
C GLN A 249 -4.03 -5.97 -26.47
N PRO A 250 -3.43 -6.07 -25.27
CA PRO A 250 -2.62 -7.23 -24.94
C PRO A 250 -3.54 -8.45 -24.80
N VAL A 251 -3.17 -9.55 -25.44
CA VAL A 251 -3.79 -10.87 -25.20
C VAL A 251 -3.44 -11.30 -23.78
N ILE A 252 -4.31 -10.96 -22.83
CA ILE A 252 -4.24 -11.40 -21.44
C ILE A 252 -5.12 -12.67 -21.35
N PRO A 253 -4.59 -13.82 -20.91
CA PRO A 253 -5.44 -14.98 -20.64
C PRO A 253 -6.48 -14.62 -19.57
N SER A 254 -7.75 -14.94 -19.85
CA SER A 254 -8.87 -14.69 -18.94
C SER A 254 -8.56 -15.22 -17.54
N PHE A 255 -8.90 -14.45 -16.50
CA PHE A 255 -8.73 -14.84 -15.10
C PHE A 255 -9.40 -16.19 -14.77
N ALA A 256 -10.44 -16.58 -15.52
CA ALA A 256 -11.06 -17.90 -15.43
C ALA A 256 -10.06 -19.06 -15.70
N GLN A 257 -9.06 -18.84 -16.56
CA GLN A 257 -8.04 -19.85 -16.90
C GLN A 257 -6.96 -20.02 -15.83
N VAL A 258 -6.75 -19.02 -14.98
CA VAL A 258 -5.76 -19.08 -13.89
C VAL A 258 -6.30 -19.87 -12.70
N VAL A 259 -7.62 -19.86 -12.48
CA VAL A 259 -8.28 -20.62 -11.40
C VAL A 259 -8.52 -22.09 -11.82
N SER A 260 -8.67 -22.37 -13.11
CA SER A 260 -8.99 -23.72 -13.62
C SER A 260 -7.80 -24.68 -13.76
N ASN A 261 -6.55 -24.22 -13.62
CA ASN A 261 -5.35 -25.06 -13.75
C ASN A 261 -4.80 -25.56 -12.40
N SER A 262 -5.69 -25.89 -11.46
CA SER A 262 -5.34 -26.68 -10.28
C SER A 262 -5.46 -28.17 -10.64
N PRO A 263 -4.40 -28.98 -10.51
CA PRO A 263 -4.49 -30.41 -10.78
C PRO A 263 -5.48 -31.05 -9.81
N SER A 264 -6.53 -31.66 -10.37
CA SER A 264 -7.46 -32.55 -9.70
C SER A 264 -6.71 -33.80 -9.22
N ALA A 265 -6.16 -33.72 -8.02
CA ALA A 265 -5.65 -34.88 -7.30
C ALA A 265 -6.83 -35.73 -6.82
N SER A 266 -7.27 -36.65 -7.69
CA SER A 266 -8.09 -37.80 -7.35
C SER A 266 -7.20 -38.86 -6.71
N SER A 267 -7.23 -38.96 -5.38
CA SER A 267 -7.06 -40.24 -4.68
C SER A 267 -7.71 -40.14 -3.31
N ARG A 268 -8.72 -40.98 -3.09
CA ARG A 268 -9.33 -41.23 -1.78
C ARG A 268 -8.33 -42.04 -0.96
N GLU A 269 -7.74 -41.44 0.06
CA GLU A 269 -7.23 -42.19 1.20
C GLU A 269 -8.37 -42.45 2.19
N PRO A 270 -8.46 -43.66 2.79
CA PRO A 270 -9.45 -43.97 3.80
C PRO A 270 -9.12 -43.28 5.12
N ALA A 271 -10.18 -42.81 5.80
CA ALA A 271 -10.08 -42.15 7.09
C ALA A 271 -9.46 -43.08 8.16
N PRO A 272 -8.49 -42.60 8.97
CA PRO A 272 -8.03 -43.35 10.13
C PRO A 272 -9.13 -43.39 11.20
N SER A 273 -9.33 -44.59 11.78
CA SER A 273 -10.26 -44.84 12.87
C SER A 273 -9.94 -43.99 14.11
N PRO A 274 -10.95 -43.62 14.92
CA PRO A 274 -10.75 -42.77 16.08
C PRO A 274 -10.01 -43.53 17.19
N VAL A 275 -8.81 -43.07 17.51
CA VAL A 275 -8.08 -43.49 18.72
C VAL A 275 -8.71 -42.80 19.93
N ALA A 276 -9.19 -43.62 20.87
CA ALA A 276 -9.76 -43.19 22.13
C ALA A 276 -8.74 -42.36 22.94
N ARG A 277 -9.15 -41.16 23.38
CA ARG A 277 -8.39 -40.34 24.33
C ARG A 277 -8.70 -40.80 25.76
N PRO A 278 -7.70 -41.05 26.61
CA PRO A 278 -7.95 -41.24 28.03
C PRO A 278 -8.28 -39.90 28.71
N ASN A 279 -9.37 -39.91 29.48
CA ASN A 279 -9.76 -38.87 30.42
C ASN A 279 -8.71 -38.78 31.53
N VAL A 280 -8.05 -37.63 31.66
CA VAL A 280 -7.28 -37.26 32.86
C VAL A 280 -7.88 -36.00 33.45
N HIS A 281 -8.86 -36.19 34.32
CA HIS A 281 -9.24 -35.22 35.34
C HIS A 281 -8.66 -35.72 36.67
N GLN A 282 -7.61 -35.07 37.17
CA GLN A 282 -7.26 -35.03 38.59
C GLN A 282 -6.45 -33.73 38.82
N ARG A 283 -7.09 -32.72 39.44
CA ARG A 283 -7.11 -32.41 40.88
C ARG A 283 -5.92 -31.52 41.27
N LEU A 284 -6.14 -30.21 41.22
CA LEU A 284 -5.30 -29.20 41.84
C LEU A 284 -5.70 -29.09 43.31
N THR A 285 -4.76 -29.39 44.22
CA THR A 285 -4.82 -28.94 45.62
C THR A 285 -3.51 -28.26 45.97
N ALA A 286 -3.66 -27.18 46.74
CA ALA A 286 -2.65 -26.23 47.17
C ALA A 286 -1.45 -26.85 47.90
N GLY A 287 -0.33 -26.14 47.85
CA GLY A 287 0.88 -26.45 48.61
C GLY A 287 1.84 -25.26 48.63
N SER A 288 1.69 -24.42 49.65
CA SER A 288 2.61 -23.37 50.07
C SER A 288 3.97 -23.94 50.48
N ALA A 289 5.07 -23.41 49.96
CA ALA A 289 6.37 -23.45 50.64
C ALA A 289 7.29 -22.35 50.12
N ARG A 290 7.72 -21.53 51.08
CA ARG A 290 8.67 -20.43 50.99
C ARG A 290 10.05 -21.01 51.26
N THR A 291 11.00 -20.89 50.32
CA THR A 291 12.41 -21.19 50.60
C THR A 291 13.32 -20.14 49.98
N THR A 292 13.94 -19.38 50.87
CA THR A 292 15.06 -18.48 50.65
C THR A 292 16.32 -19.30 50.37
N VAL A 293 17.05 -19.01 49.29
CA VAL A 293 18.44 -19.48 49.11
C VAL A 293 19.29 -18.33 48.57
N THR A 294 20.35 -18.03 49.33
CA THR A 294 21.44 -17.09 49.10
C THR A 294 22.33 -17.47 47.91
N PRO A 295 23.11 -16.52 47.34
CA PRO A 295 23.82 -16.73 46.08
C PRO A 295 25.16 -17.45 46.30
N GLN A 296 25.45 -18.43 45.42
CA GLN A 296 26.79 -18.99 45.27
C GLN A 296 27.50 -18.33 44.09
N LYS A 297 28.71 -17.88 44.41
CA LYS A 297 29.77 -17.31 43.57
C LYS A 297 30.48 -18.45 42.83
N GLY A 298 30.71 -18.30 41.54
CA GLY A 298 31.49 -19.26 40.73
C GLY A 298 31.89 -18.66 39.39
N ASP A 299 33.19 -18.68 39.14
CA ASP A 299 33.92 -17.92 38.12
C ASP A 299 33.93 -18.55 36.71
N ALA A 300 34.21 -17.65 35.74
CA ALA A 300 35.04 -17.79 34.53
C ALA A 300 34.70 -18.80 33.41
N ALA A 301 34.38 -18.25 32.22
CA ALA A 301 35.11 -18.38 30.94
C ALA A 301 34.25 -17.80 29.80
N SER A 302 34.59 -16.63 29.26
CA SER A 302 35.36 -16.42 28.02
C SER A 302 34.65 -16.84 26.73
N ALA A 303 34.08 -15.86 26.01
CA ALA A 303 34.32 -15.66 24.58
C ALA A 303 33.73 -14.30 24.10
N ASP A 304 34.62 -13.46 23.58
CA ASP A 304 34.41 -12.33 22.67
C ASP A 304 33.40 -12.66 21.54
N SER A 305 32.65 -11.73 20.93
CA SER A 305 33.12 -10.45 20.40
C SER A 305 31.98 -9.44 20.22
N THR A 306 32.12 -8.30 20.87
CA THR A 306 31.35 -7.07 20.65
C THR A 306 31.77 -6.37 19.36
N TRP A 307 30.79 -6.03 18.51
CA TRP A 307 30.95 -5.02 17.46
C TRP A 307 30.12 -3.78 17.84
N LYS A 308 30.81 -2.68 18.17
CA LYS A 308 30.31 -1.30 18.22
C LYS A 308 31.37 -0.44 17.53
N PRO A 309 30.99 0.48 16.64
CA PRO A 309 31.14 1.92 16.95
C PRO A 309 30.01 2.76 16.28
N SER A 310 29.75 4.03 16.55
CA SER A 310 30.37 5.09 17.35
C SER A 310 29.31 6.18 17.56
N GLU A 311 29.18 6.69 18.78
CA GLU A 311 28.56 7.97 19.07
C GLU A 311 29.64 9.05 18.97
N THR A 312 29.41 10.09 18.18
CA THR A 312 30.15 11.36 18.24
C THR A 312 29.22 12.48 18.68
N PRO A 313 29.64 13.35 19.60
CA PRO A 313 28.80 14.41 20.17
C PRO A 313 28.82 15.66 19.27
N CYS A 314 27.65 16.18 18.90
CA CYS A 314 27.53 17.51 18.33
C CYS A 314 27.51 18.54 19.46
N SER A 315 28.60 19.30 19.54
CA SER A 315 28.78 20.47 20.38
C SER A 315 27.82 21.60 20.04
N VAL A 316 27.28 22.18 21.11
CA VAL A 316 26.56 23.47 21.15
C VAL A 316 27.52 24.59 20.74
N LEU A 317 27.12 25.40 19.76
CA LEU A 317 27.66 26.75 19.57
C LEU A 317 26.52 27.76 19.47
N SER A 318 26.46 28.58 20.51
CA SER A 318 25.72 29.84 20.56
C SER A 318 26.29 30.83 19.54
N GLY A 319 25.41 31.48 18.79
CA GLY A 319 25.76 32.58 17.89
C GLY A 319 24.64 33.60 17.86
N ALA A 320 24.73 34.59 18.74
CA ALA A 320 23.92 35.80 18.71
C ALA A 320 24.27 36.63 17.48
N ILE A 321 23.28 37.06 16.69
CA ILE A 321 23.45 38.17 15.74
C ILE A 321 22.33 39.20 15.91
N ASN A 322 22.80 40.43 15.99
CA ASN A 322 22.17 41.67 16.36
C ASN A 322 21.10 42.17 15.37
N LYS A 323 20.10 42.84 15.96
CA LYS A 323 19.18 43.76 15.33
C LYS A 323 19.92 44.90 14.61
N LYS A 324 19.57 45.19 13.36
CA LYS A 324 19.68 46.54 12.78
C LYS A 324 18.46 46.81 11.88
N THR A 325 17.56 47.64 12.39
CA THR A 325 16.58 48.44 11.65
C THR A 325 17.29 49.51 10.81
N PRO A 326 16.84 49.81 9.58
CA PRO A 326 17.05 51.12 8.97
C PRO A 326 15.88 52.06 9.30
N LYS A 327 16.25 53.27 9.72
CA LYS A 327 15.38 54.45 9.83
C LYS A 327 15.00 54.95 8.43
N ALA A 328 13.82 55.57 8.40
CA ALA A 328 13.26 56.32 7.29
C ALA A 328 14.14 57.49 6.82
N THR A 329 14.02 57.76 5.52
CA THR A 329 14.00 59.08 4.89
C THR A 329 12.82 59.11 3.95
#